data_AF-A0AA35PDT8-F1
#
_entry.id   AF-A0AA35PDT8-F1
#
_cell.length_a   1.000
_cell.length_b   1.000
_cell.length_c   1.000
_cell.angle_alpha   90.00
_cell.angle_beta   90.00
_cell.angle_gamma   90.00
#
_symmetry.space_group_name_H-M   'P 1'
#
loop_
_entity.id
_entity.type
_entity.pdbx_description
1 polymer ?
#
loop_
_entity_poly.entity_id
_entity_poly.type
_entity_poly.pdbx_seq_one_letter_code
_entity_poly.pdbx_strand_id
1 'polypeptide(L)'
;MKFQVSLVIFIFCLGAADSLTCQKCLSKNGKCAKNEVEVCDQSQDACFIETKDYAGLDAGTVKLGCGDSNLCRRYQKGNRGSLSWSMFCCSFDLCQPLTRDVHGNGSKNGVQCQTCIGSAAECGHNAPTEPCYGSEDQCVQISQRLLPGEETEPIIKGCGGSSFKDTLVAYQIGRDFAFVEQKVCSSSNCNNRSFPVITSGQPNGLQCYTCQESGHGECAQDRLQVLNCTGVMDQCVRVIDRENRTVTFQKGCATETMCSSYEDIYSKLMGPDSFVECCKTSFCNQAGEHSGPQMLLMVAASAWWLAWMA
;
A
#
# COMPACT_ATOMS: atom_id res chain seq x y z
N MET A 1 72.22 0.95 38.19
CA MET A 1 70.77 0.63 38.13
C MET A 1 69.98 1.92 38.26
N LYS A 2 69.44 2.45 37.15
CA LYS A 2 68.40 3.48 37.16
C LYS A 2 67.39 3.06 36.10
N PHE A 3 66.26 2.51 36.55
CA PHE A 3 65.11 2.21 35.72
C PHE A 3 64.43 3.55 35.38
N GLN A 4 64.53 3.96 34.12
CA GLN A 4 63.65 5.00 33.56
C GLN A 4 62.44 4.28 32.98
N VAL A 5 61.32 4.39 33.69
CA VAL A 5 60.00 3.99 33.18
C VAL A 5 59.52 5.12 32.29
N SER A 6 59.67 4.96 30.97
CA SER A 6 59.00 5.82 29.99
C SER A 6 57.51 5.46 29.98
N LEU A 7 56.71 6.29 30.64
CA LEU A 7 55.26 6.29 30.54
C LEU A 7 54.86 6.82 29.16
N VAL A 8 54.66 5.93 28.20
CA VAL A 8 54.08 6.28 26.89
C VAL A 8 52.57 6.47 27.13
N ILE A 9 52.14 7.72 27.16
CA ILE A 9 50.72 8.09 27.16
C ILE A 9 50.18 7.76 25.77
N PHE A 10 49.54 6.60 25.61
CA PHE A 10 48.65 6.34 24.49
C PHE A 10 47.41 7.22 24.67
N ILE A 11 47.45 8.44 24.13
CA ILE A 11 46.24 9.22 23.90
C ILE A 11 45.48 8.48 22.81
N PHE A 12 44.54 7.61 23.22
CA PHE A 12 43.44 7.19 22.37
C PHE A 12 42.63 8.45 22.06
N CYS A 13 43.03 9.19 21.02
CA CYS A 13 42.07 9.95 20.23
C CYS A 13 41.19 8.93 19.50
N LEU A 14 40.30 8.26 20.26
CA LEU A 14 38.99 7.92 19.73
C LEU A 14 38.36 9.29 19.45
N GLY A 15 38.66 9.84 18.27
CA GLY A 15 37.94 10.99 17.77
C GLY A 15 36.48 10.62 17.91
N ALA A 16 35.73 11.44 18.65
CA ALA A 16 34.29 11.44 18.51
C ALA A 16 34.07 11.58 17.00
N ALA A 17 33.68 10.50 16.34
CA ALA A 17 33.14 10.62 15.00
C ALA A 17 31.94 11.53 15.19
N ASP A 18 32.05 12.78 14.72
CA ASP A 18 30.97 13.75 14.85
C ASP A 18 29.72 13.10 14.29
N SER A 19 28.76 12.83 15.17
CA SER A 19 27.52 12.17 14.82
C SER A 19 26.69 13.12 13.98
N LEU A 20 26.36 12.70 12.77
CA LEU A 20 25.56 13.48 11.82
C LEU A 20 24.27 13.97 12.47
N THR A 21 23.91 15.23 12.27
CA THR A 21 22.68 15.83 12.78
C THR A 21 21.75 16.22 11.63
N CYS A 22 20.49 15.80 11.69
CA CYS A 22 19.49 16.05 10.64
C CYS A 22 18.23 16.72 11.20
N GLN A 23 17.47 17.39 10.33
CA GLN A 23 16.10 17.79 10.66
C GLN A 23 15.19 16.56 10.70
N LYS A 24 14.25 16.53 11.64
CA LYS A 24 13.28 15.46 11.83
C LYS A 24 11.87 16.01 11.93
N CYS A 25 11.11 15.96 10.84
CA CYS A 25 9.70 16.32 10.88
C CYS A 25 8.89 15.62 9.79
N LEU A 26 7.57 15.67 9.96
CA LEU A 26 6.58 15.31 8.94
C LEU A 26 5.72 16.54 8.68
N SER A 27 5.76 17.07 7.46
CA SER A 27 5.06 18.31 7.13
C SER A 27 4.60 18.34 5.68
N LYS A 28 3.60 19.16 5.36
CA LYS A 28 3.10 19.31 3.98
C LYS A 28 4.12 19.96 3.03
N ASN A 29 4.91 20.90 3.55
CA ASN A 29 5.79 21.77 2.76
C ASN A 29 7.29 21.58 3.06
N GLY A 30 7.67 20.62 3.90
CA GLY A 30 9.07 20.41 4.31
C GLY A 30 9.59 21.44 5.33
N LYS A 31 8.74 22.35 5.83
CA LYS A 31 9.15 23.33 6.85
C LYS A 31 9.10 22.68 8.24
N CYS A 32 10.24 22.18 8.69
CA CYS A 32 10.42 21.76 10.09
C CYS A 32 10.63 22.99 11.00
N ALA A 33 10.24 22.88 12.27
CA ALA A 33 10.63 23.87 13.27
C ALA A 33 12.15 23.80 13.52
N LYS A 34 12.80 24.92 13.87
CA LYS A 34 14.27 24.97 14.05
C LYS A 34 14.81 24.01 15.11
N ASN A 35 13.97 23.60 16.06
CA ASN A 35 14.28 22.69 17.15
C ASN A 35 13.93 21.22 16.85
N GLU A 36 13.32 20.94 15.70
CA GLU A 36 13.00 19.58 15.24
C GLU A 36 14.22 18.96 14.56
N VAL A 37 15.25 18.67 15.36
CA VAL A 37 16.50 18.04 14.92
C VAL A 37 16.76 16.76 15.70
N GLU A 38 17.42 15.81 15.06
CA GLU A 38 17.86 14.57 15.68
C GLU A 38 19.34 14.29 15.36
N VAL A 39 20.02 13.63 16.29
CA VAL A 39 21.36 13.11 16.09
C VAL A 39 21.23 11.69 15.55
N CYS A 40 21.89 11.39 14.44
CA CYS A 40 21.82 10.10 13.77
C CYS A 40 22.52 9.01 14.57
N ASP A 41 21.93 7.81 14.56
CA ASP A 41 22.52 6.62 15.16
C ASP A 41 23.78 6.17 14.41
N GLN A 42 24.61 5.32 15.04
CA GLN A 42 25.88 4.85 14.46
C GLN A 42 25.73 4.12 13.11
N SER A 43 24.55 3.58 12.82
CA SER A 43 24.23 2.90 11.55
C SER A 43 23.64 3.82 10.49
N GLN A 44 23.42 5.11 10.79
CA GLN A 44 22.82 6.09 9.90
C GLN A 44 23.88 7.09 9.44
N ASP A 45 24.16 7.10 8.14
CA ASP A 45 25.24 7.88 7.52
C ASP A 45 24.71 9.02 6.63
N ALA A 46 23.39 9.23 6.58
CA ALA A 46 22.77 10.26 5.75
C ALA A 46 21.54 10.91 6.40
N CYS A 47 21.31 12.18 6.09
CA CYS A 47 20.00 12.81 6.21
C CYS A 47 19.19 12.50 4.95
N PHE A 48 17.90 12.24 5.11
CA PHE A 48 16.98 12.01 3.98
C PHE A 48 15.86 13.04 3.92
N ILE A 49 15.35 13.23 2.72
CA ILE A 49 14.10 13.92 2.43
C ILE A 49 13.26 12.98 1.60
N GLU A 50 12.21 12.43 2.20
CA GLU A 50 11.22 11.62 1.51
C GLU A 50 10.03 12.49 1.20
N THR A 51 9.54 12.40 -0.02
CA THR A 51 8.37 13.12 -0.45
C THR A 51 7.37 12.16 -1.05
N LYS A 52 6.11 12.27 -0.65
CA LYS A 52 5.02 11.42 -1.11
C LYS A 52 3.85 12.28 -1.54
N ASP A 53 3.22 11.90 -2.65
CA ASP A 53 2.03 12.54 -3.19
C ASP A 53 1.00 11.50 -3.59
N TYR A 54 -0.28 11.86 -3.46
CA TYR A 54 -1.40 11.02 -3.88
C TYR A 54 -2.19 11.74 -4.96
N ALA A 55 -2.31 11.14 -6.15
CA ALA A 55 -3.01 11.75 -7.26
C ALA A 55 -4.49 12.02 -6.93
N GLY A 56 -4.92 13.26 -7.14
CA GLY A 56 -6.29 13.70 -6.90
C GLY A 56 -6.64 13.96 -5.43
N LEU A 57 -5.74 13.73 -4.49
CA LEU A 57 -5.94 14.03 -3.06
C LEU A 57 -4.87 14.99 -2.56
N ASP A 58 -5.29 16.03 -1.84
CA ASP A 58 -4.37 16.98 -1.20
C ASP A 58 -3.79 16.38 0.10
N ALA A 59 -2.90 15.40 -0.09
CA ALA A 59 -2.21 14.63 0.95
C ALA A 59 -0.67 14.72 0.84
N GLY A 60 -0.16 15.56 -0.07
CA GLY A 60 1.28 15.70 -0.32
C GLY A 60 2.06 15.94 0.97
N THR A 61 3.06 15.11 1.24
CA THR A 61 3.79 15.12 2.51
C THR A 61 5.30 14.99 2.27
N VAL A 62 6.07 15.72 3.07
CA VAL A 62 7.53 15.69 3.11
C VAL A 62 7.95 15.22 4.49
N LYS A 63 8.77 14.17 4.53
CA LYS A 63 9.36 13.58 5.73
C LYS A 63 10.88 13.80 5.71
N LEU A 64 11.40 14.27 6.82
CA LEU A 64 12.82 14.55 7.03
C LEU A 64 13.31 13.70 8.21
N GLY A 65 14.55 13.20 8.15
CA GLY A 65 15.18 12.51 9.27
C GLY A 65 16.56 11.92 8.92
N CYS A 66 17.09 11.12 9.84
CA CYS A 66 18.29 10.30 9.66
C CYS A 66 17.99 8.95 8.99
N GLY A 67 18.89 8.48 8.14
CA GLY A 67 18.75 7.22 7.40
C GLY A 67 20.06 6.64 6.90
N ASP A 68 19.94 5.53 6.16
CA ASP A 68 21.06 4.85 5.51
C ASP A 68 21.15 5.28 4.04
N SER A 69 22.32 5.71 3.60
CA SER A 69 22.58 6.19 2.24
C SER A 69 22.26 5.13 1.16
N ASN A 70 22.30 3.84 1.49
CA ASN A 70 21.88 2.75 0.60
C ASN A 70 20.36 2.68 0.43
N LEU A 71 19.59 2.97 1.49
CA LEU A 71 18.13 3.07 1.39
C LEU A 71 17.75 4.17 0.39
N CYS A 72 18.44 5.31 0.46
CA CYS A 72 18.29 6.42 -0.48
C CYS A 72 18.56 6.04 -1.93
N ARG A 73 19.61 5.24 -2.16
CA ARG A 73 19.96 4.76 -3.51
C ARG A 73 18.94 3.77 -4.05
N ARG A 74 18.39 2.91 -3.19
CA ARG A 74 17.39 1.90 -3.59
C ARG A 74 16.02 2.51 -3.84
N TYR A 75 15.64 3.52 -3.07
CA TYR A 75 14.28 4.05 -2.99
C TYR A 75 14.16 5.50 -3.51
N GLN A 76 14.90 5.84 -4.59
CA GLN A 76 15.02 7.21 -5.10
C GLN A 76 13.71 7.82 -5.60
N LYS A 77 12.93 7.07 -6.37
CA LYS A 77 11.65 7.52 -6.93
C LYS A 77 10.85 6.32 -7.38
N GLY A 78 9.53 6.39 -7.22
CA GLY A 78 8.63 5.39 -7.76
C GLY A 78 7.17 5.81 -7.68
N ASN A 79 6.32 4.92 -8.17
CA ASN A 79 4.88 5.04 -8.10
C ASN A 79 4.24 3.67 -7.84
N ARG A 80 3.07 3.68 -7.18
CA ARG A 80 2.21 2.51 -6.92
C ARG A 80 0.76 2.95 -6.94
N GLY A 81 0.08 2.70 -8.06
CA GLY A 81 -1.19 3.34 -8.37
C GLY A 81 -1.05 4.87 -8.34
N SER A 82 -1.98 5.56 -7.68
CA SER A 82 -1.95 7.01 -7.47
C SER A 82 -0.91 7.51 -6.47
N LEU A 83 -0.24 6.62 -5.73
CA LEU A 83 0.82 7.02 -4.80
C LEU A 83 2.12 7.20 -5.57
N SER A 84 2.76 8.34 -5.44
CA SER A 84 4.11 8.59 -5.94
C SER A 84 5.03 9.00 -4.81
N TRP A 85 6.31 8.65 -4.93
CA TRP A 85 7.31 9.04 -3.95
C TRP A 85 8.63 9.41 -4.61
N SER A 86 9.42 10.21 -3.90
CA SER A 86 10.84 10.43 -4.19
C SER A 86 11.62 10.61 -2.91
N MET A 87 12.87 10.15 -2.90
CA MET A 87 13.78 10.31 -1.77
C MET A 87 15.12 10.90 -2.23
N PHE A 88 15.59 11.88 -1.48
CA PHE A 88 16.90 12.51 -1.65
C PHE A 88 17.68 12.41 -0.35
N CYS A 89 19.01 12.24 -0.44
CA CYS A 89 19.86 12.16 0.74
C CYS A 89 21.16 12.94 0.59
N CYS A 90 21.68 13.35 1.74
CA CYS A 90 22.91 14.13 1.88
C CYS A 90 23.62 13.75 3.19
N SER A 91 24.91 14.03 3.28
CA SER A 91 25.79 13.43 4.30
C SER A 91 26.51 14.46 5.18
N PHE A 92 25.91 15.63 5.38
CA PHE A 92 26.45 16.69 6.23
C PHE A 92 25.36 17.29 7.09
N ASP A 93 25.73 17.91 8.20
CA ASP A 93 24.77 18.40 9.18
C ASP A 93 23.73 19.33 8.57
N LEU A 94 22.46 19.05 8.87
CA LEU A 94 21.30 19.86 8.49
C LEU A 94 21.25 20.19 6.99
N CYS A 95 21.70 19.25 6.16
CA CYS A 95 21.82 19.41 4.72
C CYS A 95 20.51 19.43 3.92
N GLN A 96 19.36 19.27 4.59
CA GLN A 96 18.06 19.11 3.96
C GLN A 96 17.45 20.48 3.59
N PRO A 97 17.45 20.92 2.31
CA PRO A 97 17.14 22.32 1.97
C PRO A 97 15.71 22.51 1.44
N LEU A 98 14.83 21.51 1.55
CA LEU A 98 13.57 21.52 0.80
C LEU A 98 12.44 22.26 1.53
N THR A 99 12.00 23.35 0.89
CA THR A 99 10.64 23.89 1.03
C THR A 99 9.86 23.61 -0.24
N ARG A 100 8.79 22.82 -0.16
CA ARG A 100 7.82 22.68 -1.25
C ARG A 100 6.90 23.89 -1.29
N ASP A 101 6.73 24.48 -2.46
CA ASP A 101 5.66 25.44 -2.72
C ASP A 101 4.34 24.69 -2.85
N VAL A 102 3.58 24.69 -1.76
CA VAL A 102 2.24 24.13 -1.70
C VAL A 102 1.27 25.26 -2.04
N HIS A 103 0.81 25.29 -3.29
CA HIS A 103 -0.22 26.23 -3.71
C HIS A 103 -1.60 25.56 -3.65
N GLY A 104 -2.43 25.96 -2.68
CA GLY A 104 -3.84 25.59 -2.67
C GLY A 104 -4.55 26.25 -3.84
N ASN A 105 -5.25 25.46 -4.66
CA ASN A 105 -5.97 26.01 -5.80
C ASN A 105 -7.29 26.65 -5.33
N GLY A 106 -7.40 27.97 -5.46
CA GLY A 106 -8.58 28.72 -5.04
C GLY A 106 -8.53 29.25 -3.60
N SER A 107 -9.67 29.71 -3.09
CA SER A 107 -9.78 30.21 -1.72
C SER A 107 -9.97 29.10 -0.70
N LYS A 108 -9.54 29.32 0.54
CA LYS A 108 -9.87 28.43 1.67
C LYS A 108 -11.38 28.25 1.76
N ASN A 109 -11.84 27.01 1.85
CA ASN A 109 -13.27 26.69 1.86
C ASN A 109 -13.85 26.49 3.28
N GLY A 110 -13.02 26.65 4.31
CA GLY A 110 -13.43 26.58 5.73
C GLY A 110 -13.31 25.19 6.37
N VAL A 111 -13.04 24.15 5.58
CA VAL A 111 -12.74 22.81 6.07
C VAL A 111 -11.25 22.70 6.39
N GLN A 112 -10.92 21.99 7.46
CA GLN A 112 -9.55 21.63 7.83
C GLN A 112 -9.47 20.13 8.02
N CYS A 113 -8.49 19.48 7.42
CA CYS A 113 -8.34 18.03 7.47
C CYS A 113 -6.96 17.65 7.98
N GLN A 114 -6.87 16.47 8.58
CA GLN A 114 -5.56 15.87 8.81
C GLN A 114 -4.93 15.56 7.45
N THR A 115 -3.63 15.83 7.31
CA THR A 115 -2.86 15.56 6.10
C THR A 115 -1.56 14.86 6.45
N CYS A 116 -1.33 13.71 5.82
CA CYS A 116 -0.12 12.92 5.99
C CYS A 116 -0.10 11.74 5.01
N ILE A 117 1.10 11.23 4.72
CA ILE A 117 1.31 9.91 4.10
C ILE A 117 2.43 9.22 4.87
N GLY A 118 2.12 8.18 5.64
CA GLY A 118 3.09 7.53 6.50
C GLY A 118 2.53 6.37 7.33
N SER A 119 3.35 5.84 8.22
CA SER A 119 2.99 4.75 9.13
C SER A 119 1.83 5.12 10.08
N ALA A 120 1.24 4.14 10.76
CA ALA A 120 0.22 4.39 11.77
C ALA A 120 0.69 5.30 12.92
N ALA A 121 1.98 5.31 13.25
CA ALA A 121 2.56 6.19 14.25
C ALA A 121 2.62 7.65 13.76
N GLU A 122 2.98 7.85 12.50
CA GLU A 122 3.12 9.17 11.86
C GLU A 122 1.76 9.79 11.50
N CYS A 123 0.84 8.94 11.03
CA CYS A 123 -0.46 9.32 10.50
C CYS A 123 -1.62 8.98 11.46
N GLY A 124 -1.33 8.77 12.74
CA GLY A 124 -2.32 8.41 13.75
C GLY A 124 -3.29 9.57 14.08
N HIS A 125 -3.78 9.60 15.33
CA HIS A 125 -4.74 10.62 15.77
C HIS A 125 -4.19 12.05 15.76
N ASN A 126 -2.86 12.21 15.86
CA ASN A 126 -2.18 13.51 15.98
C ASN A 126 -1.51 13.95 14.68
N ALA A 127 -1.98 13.44 13.53
CA ALA A 127 -1.45 13.85 12.24
C ALA A 127 -1.60 15.38 12.03
N PRO A 128 -0.68 16.03 11.29
CA PRO A 128 -0.76 17.45 10.97
C PRO A 128 -2.10 17.83 10.36
N THR A 129 -2.57 19.05 10.61
CA THR A 129 -3.86 19.56 10.09
C THR A 129 -3.62 20.74 9.19
N GLU A 130 -4.28 20.76 8.04
CA GLU A 130 -4.16 21.83 7.04
C GLU A 130 -5.54 22.28 6.51
N PRO A 131 -5.69 23.55 6.11
CA PRO A 131 -6.92 24.03 5.50
C PRO A 131 -7.08 23.46 4.09
N CYS A 132 -8.33 23.18 3.72
CA CYS A 132 -8.68 22.78 2.36
C CYS A 132 -9.07 23.99 1.49
N TYR A 133 -8.98 23.80 0.17
CA TYR A 133 -9.12 24.88 -0.80
C TYR A 133 -10.14 24.53 -1.89
N GLY A 134 -10.81 25.55 -2.44
CA GLY A 134 -11.72 25.39 -3.57
C GLY A 134 -12.80 24.34 -3.32
N SER A 135 -12.90 23.38 -4.25
CA SER A 135 -13.89 22.29 -4.22
C SER A 135 -13.48 21.07 -3.37
N GLU A 136 -12.33 21.12 -2.68
CA GLU A 136 -11.89 20.05 -1.78
C GLU A 136 -12.56 20.21 -0.41
N ASP A 137 -13.87 20.04 -0.35
CA ASP A 137 -14.72 20.32 0.81
C ASP A 137 -14.92 19.10 1.74
N GLN A 138 -14.10 18.06 1.57
CA GLN A 138 -14.19 16.82 2.34
C GLN A 138 -12.81 16.37 2.81
N CYS A 139 -12.77 15.75 4.00
CA CYS A 139 -11.60 15.03 4.47
C CYS A 139 -11.66 13.58 4.02
N VAL A 140 -10.53 13.08 3.54
CA VAL A 140 -10.37 11.69 3.11
C VAL A 140 -9.33 11.00 3.98
N GLN A 141 -9.58 9.74 4.29
CA GLN A 141 -8.61 8.81 4.87
C GLN A 141 -8.59 7.53 4.04
N ILE A 142 -7.41 7.14 3.57
CA ILE A 142 -7.17 5.86 2.90
C ILE A 142 -6.27 5.03 3.81
N SER A 143 -6.74 3.84 4.16
CA SER A 143 -6.01 2.86 4.97
C SER A 143 -5.87 1.57 4.18
N GLN A 144 -4.69 0.98 4.17
CA GLN A 144 -4.40 -0.14 3.31
C GLN A 144 -3.52 -1.18 4.01
N ARG A 145 -3.85 -2.45 3.80
CA ARG A 145 -3.08 -3.61 4.23
C ARG A 145 -2.90 -4.52 3.04
N LEU A 146 -1.66 -4.89 2.80
CA LEU A 146 -1.28 -5.82 1.73
C LEU A 146 -1.07 -7.24 2.25
N LEU A 147 -0.89 -8.17 1.31
CA LEU A 147 -0.56 -9.55 1.64
C LEU A 147 0.89 -9.64 2.19
N PRO A 148 1.21 -10.68 2.99
CA PRO A 148 2.56 -10.86 3.53
C PRO A 148 3.63 -10.89 2.43
N GLY A 149 4.76 -10.22 2.67
CA GLY A 149 5.84 -10.04 1.69
C GLY A 149 5.82 -8.69 0.96
N GLU A 150 4.75 -7.90 1.13
CA GLU A 150 4.68 -6.52 0.65
C GLU A 150 4.97 -5.53 1.80
N GLU A 151 5.73 -4.45 1.52
CA GLU A 151 6.19 -3.47 2.53
C GLU A 151 5.02 -2.79 3.28
N THR A 152 5.27 -2.30 4.51
CA THR A 152 4.27 -1.60 5.33
C THR A 152 3.79 -0.34 4.63
N GLU A 153 2.54 -0.39 4.16
CA GLU A 153 1.97 0.69 3.38
C GLU A 153 1.38 1.82 4.25
N PRO A 154 1.43 3.07 3.75
CA PRO A 154 1.08 4.22 4.55
C PRO A 154 -0.44 4.38 4.72
N ILE A 155 -0.84 4.93 5.86
CA ILE A 155 -2.09 5.68 5.98
C ILE A 155 -1.92 6.96 5.17
N ILE A 156 -2.94 7.31 4.41
CA ILE A 156 -3.01 8.55 3.64
C ILE A 156 -4.18 9.37 4.15
N LYS A 157 -3.95 10.63 4.49
CA LYS A 157 -4.96 11.59 4.93
C LYS A 157 -4.81 12.88 4.13
N GLY A 158 -5.91 13.52 3.75
CA GLY A 158 -5.87 14.78 3.03
C GLY A 158 -7.23 15.39 2.75
N CYS A 159 -7.23 16.51 2.04
CA CYS A 159 -8.44 17.14 1.50
C CYS A 159 -8.79 16.53 0.14
N GLY A 160 -10.07 16.26 -0.09
CA GLY A 160 -10.59 15.72 -1.34
C GLY A 160 -11.93 16.38 -1.71
N GLY A 161 -12.28 16.30 -3.00
CA GLY A 161 -13.56 16.76 -3.50
C GLY A 161 -14.58 15.64 -3.70
N SER A 162 -15.68 15.95 -4.38
CA SER A 162 -16.82 15.06 -4.61
C SER A 162 -16.53 13.77 -5.42
N SER A 163 -15.34 13.64 -6.00
CA SER A 163 -14.88 12.40 -6.64
C SER A 163 -14.61 11.28 -5.65
N PHE A 164 -14.31 11.61 -4.38
CA PHE A 164 -14.08 10.62 -3.33
C PHE A 164 -15.39 10.11 -2.75
N LYS A 165 -15.45 8.80 -2.51
CA LYS A 165 -16.59 8.12 -1.89
C LYS A 165 -16.11 7.09 -0.89
N ASP A 166 -16.94 6.78 0.10
CA ASP A 166 -16.69 5.62 0.96
C ASP A 166 -16.53 4.37 0.10
N THR A 167 -15.41 3.67 0.24
CA THR A 167 -15.09 2.48 -0.56
C THR A 167 -14.27 1.53 0.30
N LEU A 168 -14.67 0.26 0.33
CA LEU A 168 -13.88 -0.81 0.91
C LEU A 168 -13.63 -1.83 -0.18
N VAL A 169 -12.36 -2.06 -0.51
CA VAL A 169 -11.91 -3.17 -1.33
C VAL A 169 -11.21 -4.13 -0.39
N ALA A 170 -11.71 -5.36 -0.29
CA ALA A 170 -11.09 -6.38 0.55
C ALA A 170 -11.02 -7.71 -0.17
N TYR A 171 -9.96 -8.45 0.12
CA TYR A 171 -9.65 -9.71 -0.51
C TYR A 171 -8.94 -10.66 0.47
N GLN A 172 -9.32 -11.94 0.44
CA GLN A 172 -8.78 -12.97 1.31
C GLN A 172 -8.32 -14.19 0.50
N ILE A 173 -7.09 -14.64 0.76
CA ILE A 173 -6.54 -15.91 0.27
C ILE A 173 -6.17 -16.76 1.47
N GLY A 174 -6.78 -17.95 1.61
CA GLY A 174 -6.56 -18.80 2.77
C GLY A 174 -6.76 -18.01 4.07
N ARG A 175 -5.66 -17.77 4.80
CA ARG A 175 -5.65 -17.00 6.06
C ARG A 175 -5.18 -15.55 5.88
N ASP A 176 -4.62 -15.22 4.73
CA ASP A 176 -4.08 -13.90 4.44
C ASP A 176 -5.17 -12.98 3.92
N PHE A 177 -5.10 -11.72 4.36
CA PHE A 177 -6.14 -10.73 4.15
C PHE A 177 -5.52 -9.40 3.78
N ALA A 178 -5.98 -8.84 2.67
CA ALA A 178 -5.58 -7.54 2.17
C ALA A 178 -6.81 -6.65 1.95
N PHE A 179 -6.64 -5.36 2.16
CA PHE A 179 -7.71 -4.39 1.97
C PHE A 179 -7.20 -2.99 1.66
N VAL A 180 -8.06 -2.19 1.03
CA VAL A 180 -7.97 -0.74 0.98
C VAL A 180 -9.33 -0.18 1.40
N GLU A 181 -9.35 0.63 2.44
CA GLU A 181 -10.52 1.35 2.92
C GLU A 181 -10.33 2.85 2.71
N GLN A 182 -11.21 3.45 1.92
CA GLN A 182 -11.35 4.88 1.75
C GLN A 182 -12.58 5.36 2.51
N LYS A 183 -12.39 6.33 3.41
CA LYS A 183 -13.44 7.00 4.17
C LYS A 183 -13.45 8.48 3.90
N VAL A 184 -14.64 9.03 3.72
CA VAL A 184 -14.88 10.44 3.39
C VAL A 184 -15.82 11.05 4.42
N CYS A 185 -15.54 12.28 4.83
CA CYS A 185 -16.37 13.02 5.77
C CYS A 185 -16.21 14.53 5.59
N SER A 186 -17.22 15.32 5.98
CA SER A 186 -17.29 16.76 5.65
C SER A 186 -17.03 17.71 6.81
N SER A 187 -16.87 17.22 8.04
CA SER A 187 -16.53 18.05 9.19
C SER A 187 -15.02 18.19 9.35
N SER A 188 -14.55 19.31 9.91
CA SER A 188 -13.12 19.51 10.12
C SER A 188 -12.52 18.43 11.04
N ASN A 189 -11.36 17.90 10.67
CA ASN A 189 -10.59 16.87 11.37
C ASN A 189 -11.35 15.55 11.61
N CYS A 190 -12.36 15.26 10.80
CA CYS A 190 -13.12 14.02 10.91
C CYS A 190 -12.35 12.78 10.43
N ASN A 191 -11.29 12.96 9.65
CA ASN A 191 -10.38 11.90 9.19
C ASN A 191 -9.31 11.55 10.24
N ASN A 192 -9.70 11.55 11.51
CA ASN A 192 -8.82 11.30 12.66
C ASN A 192 -8.80 9.84 13.11
N ARG A 193 -9.26 8.91 12.28
CA ARG A 193 -9.32 7.50 12.67
C ARG A 193 -7.92 6.90 12.72
N SER A 194 -7.71 5.96 13.63
CA SER A 194 -6.55 5.08 13.60
C SER A 194 -6.64 4.12 12.41
N PHE A 195 -5.55 3.40 12.13
CA PHE A 195 -5.56 2.31 11.15
C PHE A 195 -6.69 1.32 11.49
N PRO A 196 -7.65 1.07 10.59
CA PRO A 196 -8.74 0.15 10.85
C PRO A 196 -8.19 -1.28 10.96
N VAL A 197 -8.56 -1.98 12.03
CA VAL A 197 -8.38 -3.42 12.11
C VAL A 197 -9.61 -4.06 11.48
N ILE A 198 -9.56 -4.30 10.17
CA ILE A 198 -10.59 -5.09 9.51
C ILE A 198 -10.34 -6.55 9.89
N THR A 199 -11.30 -7.11 10.63
CA THR A 199 -11.30 -8.54 11.00
C THR A 199 -12.09 -9.33 9.98
N SER A 200 -11.71 -10.59 9.76
CA SER A 200 -12.57 -11.54 9.06
C SER A 200 -13.88 -11.61 9.84
N GLY A 201 -14.98 -11.18 9.22
CA GLY A 201 -16.29 -11.16 9.86
C GLY A 201 -16.81 -12.56 10.18
N GLN A 202 -18.10 -12.67 10.49
CA GLN A 202 -18.73 -13.99 10.58
C GLN A 202 -18.83 -14.63 9.18
N PRO A 203 -18.79 -15.98 9.08
CA PRO A 203 -19.05 -16.67 7.82
C PRO A 203 -20.36 -16.20 7.19
N ASN A 204 -20.32 -15.84 5.91
CA ASN A 204 -21.49 -15.29 5.19
C ASN A 204 -22.24 -16.35 4.36
N GLY A 205 -21.81 -17.62 4.43
CA GLY A 205 -22.43 -18.76 3.75
C GLY A 205 -21.89 -19.03 2.34
N LEU A 206 -21.09 -18.12 1.77
CA LEU A 206 -20.42 -18.36 0.50
C LEU A 206 -19.13 -19.19 0.71
N GLN A 207 -18.91 -20.17 -0.15
CA GLN A 207 -17.69 -20.98 -0.16
C GLN A 207 -16.97 -20.82 -1.49
N CYS A 208 -15.68 -20.51 -1.48
CA CYS A 208 -14.88 -20.32 -2.69
C CYS A 208 -13.63 -21.20 -2.63
N TYR A 209 -13.05 -21.48 -3.79
CA TYR A 209 -11.70 -22.04 -3.82
C TYR A 209 -10.67 -20.98 -3.48
N THR A 210 -9.57 -21.40 -2.86
CA THR A 210 -8.45 -20.54 -2.54
C THR A 210 -7.11 -21.19 -2.86
N CYS A 211 -6.17 -20.38 -3.34
CA CYS A 211 -4.81 -20.76 -3.66
C CYS A 211 -3.98 -19.49 -3.87
N GLN A 212 -2.66 -19.62 -3.74
CA GLN A 212 -1.67 -18.63 -4.16
C GLN A 212 -0.54 -19.38 -4.85
N GLU A 213 -0.31 -19.08 -6.12
CA GLU A 213 0.70 -19.72 -6.94
C GLU A 213 2.10 -19.24 -6.50
N SER A 214 3.00 -20.20 -6.26
CA SER A 214 4.42 -19.94 -6.00
C SER A 214 5.34 -20.50 -7.08
N GLY A 215 4.77 -21.06 -8.15
CA GLY A 215 5.47 -21.71 -9.26
C GLY A 215 5.46 -23.24 -9.16
N HIS A 216 4.71 -23.81 -8.21
CA HIS A 216 4.64 -25.26 -7.96
C HIS A 216 3.24 -25.84 -8.19
N GLY A 217 2.33 -25.06 -8.78
CA GLY A 217 0.99 -25.48 -9.15
C GLY A 217 0.03 -25.52 -7.97
N GLU A 218 0.17 -24.64 -6.97
CA GLU A 218 -0.76 -24.53 -5.85
C GLU A 218 -2.18 -24.19 -6.28
N CYS A 219 -2.33 -23.53 -7.43
CA CYS A 219 -3.62 -23.22 -8.02
C CYS A 219 -4.16 -24.30 -8.98
N ALA A 220 -3.49 -25.45 -9.09
CA ALA A 220 -3.97 -26.59 -9.87
C ALA A 220 -5.25 -27.19 -9.27
N GLN A 221 -6.11 -27.72 -10.14
CA GLN A 221 -7.46 -28.18 -9.79
C GLN A 221 -7.49 -29.24 -8.66
N ASP A 222 -6.50 -30.13 -8.63
CA ASP A 222 -6.36 -31.21 -7.64
C ASP A 222 -5.81 -30.73 -6.28
N ARG A 223 -5.37 -29.47 -6.18
CA ARG A 223 -4.73 -28.88 -4.99
C ARG A 223 -5.52 -27.71 -4.38
N LEU A 224 -6.64 -27.34 -4.98
CA LEU A 224 -7.48 -26.24 -4.49
C LEU A 224 -8.00 -26.52 -3.08
N GLN A 225 -7.89 -25.50 -2.23
CA GLN A 225 -8.47 -25.53 -0.89
C GLN A 225 -9.80 -24.77 -0.86
N VAL A 226 -10.67 -25.11 0.09
CA VAL A 226 -11.94 -24.41 0.29
C VAL A 226 -11.78 -23.32 1.34
N LEU A 227 -12.27 -22.13 1.01
CA LEU A 227 -12.35 -20.98 1.89
C LEU A 227 -13.82 -20.65 2.16
N ASN A 228 -14.19 -20.60 3.45
CA ASN A 228 -15.48 -20.04 3.86
C ASN A 228 -15.36 -18.53 3.88
N CYS A 229 -16.09 -17.85 3.02
CA CYS A 229 -16.05 -16.40 2.95
C CYS A 229 -16.71 -15.77 4.19
N THR A 230 -16.25 -14.58 4.54
CA THR A 230 -16.66 -13.90 5.77
C THR A 230 -17.06 -12.45 5.52
N GLY A 231 -17.96 -11.94 6.36
CA GLY A 231 -18.40 -10.55 6.31
C GLY A 231 -18.91 -10.14 4.93
N VAL A 232 -18.39 -9.01 4.43
CA VAL A 232 -18.79 -8.39 3.15
C VAL A 232 -18.07 -8.96 1.93
N MET A 233 -17.20 -9.97 2.11
CA MET A 233 -16.55 -10.65 0.98
C MET A 233 -17.50 -11.69 0.40
N ASP A 234 -18.48 -11.24 -0.37
CA ASP A 234 -19.57 -12.03 -0.92
C ASP A 234 -19.36 -12.42 -2.40
N GLN A 235 -18.13 -12.31 -2.89
CA GLN A 235 -17.71 -12.72 -4.22
C GLN A 235 -16.62 -13.79 -4.12
N CYS A 236 -16.69 -14.83 -4.94
CA CYS A 236 -15.50 -15.61 -5.27
C CYS A 236 -14.70 -14.87 -6.34
N VAL A 237 -13.38 -14.89 -6.21
CA VAL A 237 -12.48 -14.18 -7.13
C VAL A 237 -11.37 -15.07 -7.67
N ARG A 238 -10.92 -14.76 -8.89
CA ARG A 238 -9.70 -15.23 -9.54
C ARG A 238 -8.86 -14.02 -9.94
N VAL A 239 -7.57 -14.06 -9.66
CA VAL A 239 -6.58 -13.09 -10.12
C VAL A 239 -5.76 -13.75 -11.20
N ILE A 240 -5.75 -13.14 -12.38
CA ILE A 240 -5.21 -13.73 -13.60
C ILE A 240 -4.13 -12.81 -14.15
N ASP A 241 -3.05 -13.39 -14.66
CA ASP A 241 -2.01 -12.66 -15.39
C ASP A 241 -2.60 -11.95 -16.61
N ARG A 242 -2.25 -10.68 -16.80
CA ARG A 242 -2.75 -9.90 -17.93
C ARG A 242 -2.07 -10.28 -19.24
N GLU A 243 -0.78 -10.62 -19.22
CA GLU A 243 -0.02 -11.08 -20.37
C GLU A 243 -0.40 -12.51 -20.76
N ASN A 244 -0.54 -13.38 -19.76
CA ASN A 244 -0.91 -14.77 -19.92
C ASN A 244 -2.24 -15.09 -19.22
N ARG A 245 -3.34 -14.70 -19.85
CA ARG A 245 -4.75 -14.83 -19.38
C ARG A 245 -5.21 -16.25 -19.01
N THR A 246 -4.33 -17.24 -19.11
CA THR A 246 -4.56 -18.63 -18.69
C THR A 246 -4.00 -18.93 -17.30
N VAL A 247 -3.07 -18.11 -16.80
CA VAL A 247 -2.40 -18.31 -15.52
C VAL A 247 -3.19 -17.61 -14.43
N THR A 248 -3.80 -18.40 -13.55
CA THR A 248 -4.39 -17.90 -12.30
C THR A 248 -3.32 -17.90 -11.23
N PHE A 249 -3.02 -16.74 -10.66
CA PHE A 249 -2.06 -16.64 -9.55
C PHE A 249 -2.72 -16.80 -8.19
N GLN A 250 -3.97 -16.37 -8.08
CA GLN A 250 -4.64 -16.34 -6.78
C GLN A 250 -6.14 -16.61 -6.91
N LYS A 251 -6.69 -17.30 -5.92
CA LYS A 251 -8.13 -17.52 -5.76
C LYS A 251 -8.54 -17.22 -4.33
N GLY A 252 -9.74 -16.70 -4.13
CA GLY A 252 -10.24 -16.46 -2.78
C GLY A 252 -11.62 -15.80 -2.73
N CYS A 253 -11.86 -15.08 -1.63
CA CYS A 253 -13.08 -14.33 -1.39
C CYS A 253 -12.79 -12.83 -1.48
N ALA A 254 -13.68 -12.05 -2.10
CA ALA A 254 -13.51 -10.61 -2.25
C ALA A 254 -14.83 -9.85 -2.07
N THR A 255 -14.75 -8.54 -1.86
CA THR A 255 -15.89 -7.63 -1.94
C THR A 255 -16.32 -7.39 -3.38
N GLU A 256 -17.59 -7.04 -3.62
CA GLU A 256 -18.09 -6.65 -4.95
C GLU A 256 -17.30 -5.50 -5.60
N THR A 257 -16.82 -4.55 -4.80
CA THR A 257 -15.96 -3.45 -5.23
C THR A 257 -14.64 -3.91 -5.85
N MET A 258 -14.08 -5.04 -5.41
CA MET A 258 -12.88 -5.65 -6.00
C MET A 258 -13.13 -6.08 -7.45
N CYS A 259 -14.38 -6.44 -7.76
CA CYS A 259 -14.81 -6.97 -9.04
C CYS A 259 -15.27 -5.87 -10.01
N SER A 260 -15.37 -4.62 -9.54
CA SER A 260 -15.97 -3.50 -10.27
C SER A 260 -14.94 -2.62 -10.99
N SER A 261 -13.69 -3.09 -11.12
CA SER A 261 -12.57 -2.42 -11.81
C SER A 261 -12.41 -0.92 -11.50
N TYR A 262 -12.27 -0.56 -10.22
CA TYR A 262 -11.74 0.77 -9.86
C TYR A 262 -10.22 0.74 -10.05
N GLU A 263 -9.76 1.13 -11.25
CA GLU A 263 -8.37 0.93 -11.71
C GLU A 263 -7.29 1.34 -10.69
N ASP A 264 -7.50 2.42 -9.93
CA ASP A 264 -6.51 2.91 -8.97
C ASP A 264 -6.43 2.08 -7.66
N ILE A 265 -7.56 1.82 -6.99
CA ILE A 265 -7.57 1.05 -5.74
C ILE A 265 -7.23 -0.42 -6.01
N TYR A 266 -7.66 -0.92 -7.16
CA TYR A 266 -7.39 -2.28 -7.64
C TYR A 266 -5.89 -2.52 -7.90
N SER A 267 -5.23 -1.61 -8.63
CA SER A 267 -3.81 -1.74 -8.95
C SER A 267 -2.89 -1.74 -7.72
N LYS A 268 -3.33 -1.14 -6.61
CA LYS A 268 -2.58 -1.17 -5.34
C LYS A 268 -2.50 -2.57 -4.74
N LEU A 269 -3.56 -3.37 -4.87
CA LEU A 269 -3.66 -4.70 -4.23
C LEU A 269 -3.07 -5.84 -5.07
N MET A 270 -3.08 -5.73 -6.41
CA MET A 270 -2.81 -6.87 -7.31
C MET A 270 -1.69 -6.62 -8.33
N GLY A 271 -1.07 -5.44 -8.31
CA GLY A 271 -0.07 -5.03 -9.30
C GLY A 271 -0.68 -4.59 -10.64
N PRO A 272 0.10 -3.94 -11.52
CA PRO A 272 -0.39 -3.34 -12.76
C PRO A 272 -0.76 -4.36 -13.86
N ASP A 273 -0.21 -5.57 -13.82
CA ASP A 273 -0.30 -6.57 -14.88
C ASP A 273 -1.20 -7.76 -14.52
N SER A 274 -2.25 -7.51 -13.75
CA SER A 274 -3.28 -8.50 -13.43
C SER A 274 -4.69 -8.01 -13.76
N PHE A 275 -5.61 -8.94 -13.97
CA PHE A 275 -7.04 -8.65 -13.98
C PHE A 275 -7.80 -9.65 -13.10
N VAL A 276 -9.01 -9.26 -12.70
CA VAL A 276 -9.83 -10.02 -11.76
C VAL A 276 -11.13 -10.47 -12.41
N GLU A 277 -11.50 -11.71 -12.14
CA GLU A 277 -12.80 -12.25 -12.48
C GLU A 277 -13.53 -12.69 -11.21
N CYS A 278 -14.81 -12.35 -11.12
CA CYS A 278 -15.62 -12.64 -9.95
C CYS A 278 -16.94 -13.33 -10.29
N CYS A 279 -17.50 -14.02 -9.30
CA CYS A 279 -18.80 -14.67 -9.38
C CYS A 279 -19.41 -14.86 -7.98
N LYS A 280 -20.74 -15.02 -7.90
CA LYS A 280 -21.53 -14.96 -6.65
C LYS A 280 -21.99 -16.30 -6.07
N THR A 281 -21.73 -17.41 -6.76
CA THR A 281 -22.19 -18.74 -6.31
C THR A 281 -21.06 -19.54 -5.68
N SER A 282 -21.36 -20.42 -4.72
CA SER A 282 -20.31 -21.23 -4.11
C SER A 282 -19.54 -22.05 -5.14
N PHE A 283 -18.21 -22.09 -5.00
CA PHE A 283 -17.27 -22.81 -5.83
C PHE A 283 -17.18 -22.34 -7.29
N CYS A 284 -17.80 -21.20 -7.64
CA CYS A 284 -17.82 -20.72 -9.02
C CYS A 284 -16.45 -20.31 -9.58
N ASN A 285 -15.47 -20.03 -8.71
CA ASN A 285 -14.10 -19.71 -9.10
C ASN A 285 -13.22 -20.94 -9.38
N GLN A 286 -13.83 -22.11 -9.55
CA GLN A 286 -13.14 -23.35 -9.89
C GLN A 286 -12.45 -23.29 -11.26
N ALA A 287 -13.13 -22.73 -12.26
CA ALA A 287 -12.62 -22.74 -13.63
C ALA A 287 -11.21 -22.10 -13.68
N GLY A 288 -10.31 -22.73 -14.42
CA GLY A 288 -8.91 -22.35 -14.45
C GLY A 288 -8.03 -23.53 -14.82
N GLU A 289 -8.41 -24.26 -15.86
CA GLU A 289 -7.53 -25.02 -16.76
C GLU A 289 -8.37 -25.61 -17.90
N HIS A 290 -7.96 -25.33 -19.14
CA HIS A 290 -8.51 -25.79 -20.42
C HIS A 290 -9.87 -25.24 -20.92
N SER A 291 -9.86 -24.02 -21.47
CA SER A 291 -10.59 -23.74 -22.72
C SER A 291 -9.72 -24.07 -23.95
N GLY A 292 -9.08 -25.24 -23.92
CA GLY A 292 -8.60 -25.97 -25.10
C GLY A 292 -9.63 -27.05 -25.49
N PRO A 293 -9.53 -27.70 -26.67
CA PRO A 293 -10.64 -28.25 -27.46
C PRO A 293 -11.32 -29.53 -26.91
N GLN A 294 -11.49 -29.67 -25.59
CA GLN A 294 -12.26 -30.76 -25.00
C GLN A 294 -13.78 -30.51 -25.04
N MET A 295 -14.23 -29.27 -25.23
CA MET A 295 -15.65 -29.00 -25.52
C MET A 295 -16.06 -29.40 -26.96
N LEU A 296 -15.09 -29.69 -27.84
CA LEU A 296 -15.34 -30.26 -29.17
C LEU A 296 -15.55 -31.79 -29.14
N LEU A 297 -15.05 -32.48 -28.12
CA LEU A 297 -15.21 -33.94 -28.00
C LEU A 297 -16.60 -34.33 -27.49
N MET A 298 -17.24 -33.51 -26.65
CA MET A 298 -18.61 -33.76 -26.17
C MET A 298 -19.68 -33.50 -27.25
N VAL A 299 -19.43 -32.55 -28.17
CA VAL A 299 -20.30 -32.29 -29.32
C VAL A 299 -20.06 -33.30 -30.46
N ALA A 300 -18.82 -33.76 -30.64
CA ALA A 300 -18.52 -34.83 -31.60
C ALA A 300 -19.10 -36.19 -31.15
N ALA A 301 -19.04 -36.51 -29.85
CA ALA A 301 -19.60 -37.75 -29.33
C ALA A 301 -21.13 -37.82 -29.49
N SER A 302 -21.86 -36.72 -29.32
CA SER A 302 -23.31 -36.70 -29.52
C SER A 302 -23.72 -36.71 -31.00
N ALA A 303 -22.90 -36.14 -31.89
CA ALA A 303 -23.11 -36.23 -33.34
C ALA A 303 -22.87 -37.65 -33.90
N TRP A 304 -21.93 -38.41 -33.33
CA TRP A 304 -21.67 -39.80 -33.73
C TRP A 304 -22.78 -40.77 -33.29
N TRP A 305 -23.43 -40.52 -32.16
CA TRP A 305 -24.59 -41.31 -31.72
C TRP A 305 -25.83 -41.08 -32.59
N LEU A 306 -26.04 -39.86 -33.09
CA LEU A 306 -27.16 -39.55 -33.97
C LEU A 306 -26.96 -40.08 -35.41
N ALA A 307 -25.72 -40.24 -35.87
CA ALA A 307 -25.41 -40.80 -37.19
C ALA A 307 -25.47 -42.35 -37.26
N TRP A 308 -25.59 -43.04 -36.11
CA TRP A 308 -25.72 -44.50 -36.05
C TRP A 308 -27.17 -44.98 -35.87
N MET A 309 -28.12 -44.05 -35.68
CA MET A 309 -29.55 -44.33 -35.55
C MET A 309 -30.39 -43.81 -36.74
N ALA A 310 -29.74 -43.39 -37.84
CA ALA A 310 -30.37 -43.06 -39.12
C ALA A 310 -29.89 -44.04 -40.19
#